data_AF-A0A838UD03-F1
#
_entry.id   AF-A0A838UD03-F1
#
_cell.length_a   1.000
_cell.length_b   1.000
_cell.length_c   1.000
_cell.angle_alpha   90.00
_cell.angle_beta   90.00
_cell.angle_gamma   90.00
#
_symmetry.space_group_name_H-M   'P 1'
#
loop_
_entity.id
_entity.type
_entity.pdbx_description
1 polymer ?
#
loop_
_entity_poly.entity_id
_entity_poly.type
_entity_poly.pdbx_seq_one_letter_code
_entity_poly.pdbx_strand_id
1 'polypeptide(L)'
;MLYDLRFGKRALKDLRLLDKRLSKRVVDRIEKMTKNLSGDVKKLTDHSPQYRLRVGDYRVLFDIEKGTIIIQRVLNRREAY
;
A
#
# COMPACT_ATOMS: atom_id res chain seq x y z
N MET A 1 -8.47 -3.32 -15.66
CA MET A 1 -8.78 -1.92 -15.25
C MET A 1 -7.53 -1.31 -14.65
N LEU A 2 -7.23 -0.06 -14.99
CA LEU A 2 -6.12 0.70 -14.41
C LEU A 2 -6.71 1.60 -13.32
N TYR A 3 -6.17 1.51 -12.12
CA TYR A 3 -6.54 2.39 -11.02
C TYR A 3 -5.58 3.57 -10.96
N ASP A 4 -6.12 4.76 -10.70
CA ASP A 4 -5.31 5.92 -10.33
C ASP A 4 -4.58 5.65 -9.01
N LEU A 5 -3.37 6.21 -8.86
CA LEU A 5 -2.56 6.01 -7.66
C LEU A 5 -2.30 7.34 -6.96
N ARG A 6 -2.67 7.42 -5.68
CA ARG A 6 -2.37 8.58 -4.82
C ARG A 6 -1.69 8.13 -3.54
N PHE A 7 -0.69 8.91 -3.13
CA PHE A 7 0.00 8.70 -1.85
C PHE A 7 -0.43 9.77 -0.85
N GLY A 8 -0.91 9.33 0.31
CA GLY A 8 -1.16 10.21 1.44
C GLY A 8 0.15 10.75 2.05
N LYS A 9 0.05 11.86 2.79
CA LYS A 9 1.20 12.49 3.46
C LYS A 9 1.95 11.54 4.39
N ARG A 10 1.23 10.65 5.09
CA ARG A 10 1.83 9.67 6.01
C ARG A 10 2.56 8.56 5.25
N ALA A 11 1.94 7.99 4.22
CA ALA A 11 2.59 7.01 3.33
C ALA A 11 3.89 7.55 2.72
N LEU A 12 3.94 8.82 2.28
CA LEU A 12 5.15 9.44 1.78
C LEU A 12 6.26 9.54 2.84
N LYS A 13 5.89 9.85 4.10
CA LYS A 13 6.85 9.83 5.22
C LYS A 13 7.35 8.42 5.50
N ASP A 14 6.44 7.46 5.56
CA ASP A 14 6.78 6.05 5.79
C ASP A 14 7.76 5.55 4.71
N LEU A 15 7.47 5.79 3.43
CA LEU A 15 8.35 5.42 2.32
C LEU A 15 9.73 6.09 2.33
N ARG A 16 9.83 7.30 2.90
CA ARG A 16 11.12 8.02 3.08
C ARG A 16 11.94 7.46 4.23
N LEU A 17 11.30 6.88 5.24
CA LEU A 17 11.97 6.20 6.36
C LEU A 17 12.52 4.84 5.95
N LEU A 18 11.98 4.23 4.89
CA LEU A 18 12.49 2.98 4.34
C LEU A 18 13.79 3.20 3.56
N ASP A 19 14.68 2.20 3.63
CA ASP A 19 15.84 2.12 2.74
C ASP A 19 15.44 2.21 1.27
N LYS A 20 16.28 2.86 0.45
CA LYS A 20 16.02 3.06 -0.99
C LYS A 20 15.64 1.78 -1.73
N ARG A 21 16.31 0.66 -1.43
CA ARG A 21 16.00 -0.65 -2.05
C ARG A 21 14.61 -1.14 -1.70
N LEU A 22 14.22 -0.99 -0.43
CA LEU A 22 12.92 -1.42 0.06
C LEU A 22 11.81 -0.50 -0.44
N SER A 23 12.01 0.82 -0.36
CA SER A 23 11.09 1.82 -0.88
C SER A 23 10.77 1.56 -2.35
N LYS A 24 11.80 1.34 -3.18
CA LYS A 24 11.63 0.95 -4.59
C LYS A 24 10.80 -0.33 -4.74
N ARG A 25 11.12 -1.38 -3.97
CA ARG A 25 10.38 -2.66 -4.00
C ARG A 25 8.91 -2.50 -3.63
N VAL A 26 8.60 -1.62 -2.68
CA VAL A 26 7.22 -1.31 -2.28
C VAL A 26 6.49 -0.59 -3.40
N VAL A 27 7.11 0.45 -3.99
CA VAL A 27 6.51 1.19 -5.11
C VAL A 27 6.27 0.28 -6.32
N ASP A 28 7.25 -0.55 -6.71
CA ASP A 28 7.11 -1.54 -7.80
C ASP A 28 5.91 -2.49 -7.56
N ARG A 29 5.67 -2.87 -6.30
CA ARG A 29 4.53 -3.73 -5.96
C ARG A 29 3.20 -2.99 -5.99
N ILE A 30 3.17 -1.74 -5.56
CA ILE A 30 1.97 -0.88 -5.64
C ILE A 30 1.61 -0.64 -7.11
N GLU A 31 2.57 -0.32 -7.96
CA GLU A 31 2.34 -0.11 -9.41
C GLU A 31 1.86 -1.39 -10.12
N LYS A 32 2.34 -2.57 -9.71
CA LYS A 32 1.80 -3.83 -10.23
C LYS A 32 0.37 -4.08 -9.75
N MET A 33 0.06 -3.69 -8.52
CA MET A 33 -1.27 -3.81 -7.96
C MET A 33 -2.29 -2.91 -8.67
N THR A 34 -1.93 -1.74 -9.18
CA THR A 34 -2.87 -0.86 -9.92
C THR A 34 -3.39 -1.50 -11.22
N LYS A 35 -2.71 -2.53 -11.75
CA LYS A 35 -3.15 -3.31 -12.91
C LYS A 35 -3.95 -4.55 -12.49
N ASN A 36 -5.20 -4.34 -12.02
CA ASN A 36 -6.18 -5.36 -11.58
C ASN A 36 -6.10 -5.83 -10.11
N LEU A 37 -5.63 -5.00 -9.17
CA LEU A 37 -5.47 -5.39 -7.75
C LEU A 37 -4.66 -6.67 -7.57
N SER A 38 -3.71 -6.89 -8.48
CA SER A 38 -2.92 -8.12 -8.52
C SER A 38 -1.96 -8.20 -7.33
N GLY A 39 -1.84 -9.39 -6.74
CA GLY A 39 -0.93 -9.67 -5.64
C GLY A 39 -1.63 -10.13 -4.37
N ASP A 40 -0.92 -10.00 -3.25
CA ASP A 40 -1.35 -10.46 -1.93
C ASP A 40 -2.13 -9.34 -1.23
N VAL A 41 -3.26 -8.97 -1.86
CA VAL A 41 -4.19 -7.93 -1.42
C VAL A 41 -5.32 -8.59 -0.62
N LYS A 42 -5.57 -8.07 0.59
CA LYS A 42 -6.68 -8.51 1.42
C LYS A 42 -7.51 -7.30 1.86
N LYS A 43 -8.84 -7.42 1.73
CA LYS A 43 -9.77 -6.49 2.36
C LYS A 43 -9.82 -6.78 3.86
N LEU A 44 -9.61 -5.75 4.67
CA LEU A 44 -9.73 -5.82 6.12
C LEU A 44 -11.20 -5.52 6.49
N THR A 45 -11.81 -6.41 7.27
CA THR A 45 -13.12 -6.18 7.88
C THR A 45 -12.93 -5.27 9.09
N ASP A 46 -13.79 -4.25 9.23
CA ASP A 46 -13.82 -3.34 10.38
C ASP A 46 -12.57 -2.47 10.63
N HIS A 47 -11.72 -2.27 9.61
CA HIS A 47 -10.55 -1.38 9.72
C HIS A 47 -10.56 -0.28 8.66
N SER A 48 -10.12 0.91 9.06
CA SER A 48 -9.73 1.99 8.16
C SER A 48 -8.22 2.18 8.30
N PRO A 49 -7.42 1.94 7.24
CA PRO A 49 -7.78 1.66 5.84
C PRO A 49 -8.35 0.26 5.57
N GLN A 50 -9.23 0.14 4.57
CA GLN A 50 -10.01 -1.07 4.27
C GLN A 50 -9.25 -2.14 3.50
N TYR A 51 -8.09 -1.84 2.93
CA TYR A 51 -7.30 -2.81 2.17
C TYR A 51 -5.85 -2.85 2.63
N ARG A 52 -5.24 -4.03 2.45
CA ARG A 52 -3.84 -4.27 2.76
C ARG A 52 -3.17 -5.05 1.65
N LEU A 53 -2.03 -4.55 1.17
CA LEU A 53 -1.12 -5.28 0.29
C LEU A 53 0.09 -5.77 1.11
N ARG A 54 0.43 -7.05 0.99
CA ARG A 54 1.64 -7.62 1.59
C ARG A 54 2.84 -7.46 0.65
N VAL A 55 3.92 -6.88 1.15
CA VAL A 55 5.20 -6.71 0.47
C VAL A 55 6.31 -7.25 1.36
N GLY A 56 6.50 -8.58 1.34
CA GLY A 56 7.45 -9.24 2.24
C GLY A 56 7.07 -9.01 3.71
N ASP A 57 7.94 -8.33 4.45
CA ASP A 57 7.73 -7.94 5.85
C ASP A 57 6.93 -6.64 6.03
N TYR A 58 6.66 -5.92 4.94
CA TYR A 58 5.92 -4.66 4.98
C TYR A 58 4.48 -4.85 4.55
N ARG A 59 3.59 -4.03 5.10
CA ARG A 59 2.16 -3.98 4.83
C ARG A 59 1.82 -2.57 4.38
N VAL A 60 1.27 -2.48 3.18
CA VAL A 60 0.78 -1.24 2.63
C VAL A 60 -0.72 -1.19 2.91
N LEU A 61 -1.15 -0.23 3.72
CA LEU A 61 -2.56 0.00 4.02
C LEU A 61 -3.09 1.09 3.10
N PHE A 62 -4.19 0.79 2.41
CA PHE A 62 -4.76 1.67 1.40
C PHE A 62 -6.27 1.53 1.31
N ASP A 63 -6.88 2.52 0.67
CA ASP A 63 -8.30 2.54 0.34
C ASP A 63 -8.48 2.63 -1.17
N ILE A 64 -9.65 2.22 -1.66
CA ILE A 64 -10.03 2.36 -3.06
C ILE A 64 -11.28 3.25 -3.11
N GLU A 65 -11.13 4.46 -3.65
CA GLU A 65 -12.23 5.42 -3.79
C GLU A 65 -12.43 5.75 -5.27
N LYS A 66 -13.62 5.46 -5.81
CA LYS A 66 -14.01 5.80 -7.20
C LYS A 66 -12.99 5.36 -8.27
N GLY A 67 -12.33 4.21 -8.08
CA GLY A 67 -11.29 3.74 -9.00
C GLY A 67 -9.89 4.32 -8.78
N THR A 68 -9.69 5.07 -7.68
CA THR A 68 -8.38 5.54 -7.23
C THR A 68 -7.92 4.74 -6.01
N ILE A 69 -6.70 4.21 -6.06
CA ILE A 69 -6.00 3.61 -4.93
C ILE A 69 -5.31 4.72 -4.14
N ILE A 70 -5.67 4.86 -2.87
CA ILE A 70 -5.13 5.87 -1.96
C ILE A 70 -4.31 5.16 -0.89
N ILE A 71 -2.98 5.25 -1.02
CA ILE A 71 -2.05 4.68 -0.04
C ILE A 71 -2.01 5.57 1.20
N GLN A 72 -2.44 5.03 2.33
CA GLN A 72 -2.53 5.77 3.60
C GLN A 72 -1.25 5.59 4.44
N ARG A 73 -0.78 4.34 4.57
CA ARG A 73 0.38 3.98 5.41
C ARG A 73 1.20 2.84 4.80
N VAL A 74 2.49 2.82 5.08
CA VAL A 74 3.39 1.70 4.80
C VAL A 74 4.07 1.30 6.11
N LEU A 75 3.67 0.18 6.68
CA LEU A 75 4.10 -0.25 8.01
C LEU A 75 4.88 -1.56 7.95
N ASN A 76 5.83 -1.74 8.86
CA ASN A 76 6.44 -3.06 9.07
C ASN A 76 5.40 -4.00 9.70
N ARG A 77 5.53 -5.32 9.50
CA ARG A 77 4.71 -6.37 10.12
C ARG A 77 4.41 -6.12 11.59
N ARG A 78 5.40 -5.64 12.35
CA ARG A 78 5.28 -5.42 13.79
C ARG A 78 4.41 -4.22 14.18
N GLU A 79 4.28 -3.23 13.30
CA GLU A 79 3.49 -2.01 13.56
C GLU A 79 2.11 -2.03 12.89
N ALA A 80 1.86 -3.04 12.05
CA ALA A 80 0.65 -3.14 11.24
C ALA A 80 -0.45 -4.03 11.85
N TYR A 81 -0.19 -4.62 13.02
CA TYR A 81 -1.12 -5.36 13.87
C TYR A 81 -1.04 -4.78 15.28
#